data_AF-A0A2X0JW58-F1
#
_entry.id   AF-A0A2X0JW58-F1
#
_cell.length_a   1.000
_cell.length_b   1.000
_cell.length_c   1.000
_cell.angle_alpha   90.00
_cell.angle_beta   90.00
_cell.angle_gamma   90.00
#
_symmetry.space_group_name_H-M   'P 1'
#
loop_
_entity.id
_entity.type
_entity.pdbx_description
1 polymer ?
#
loop_
_entity_poly.entity_id
_entity_poly.type
_entity_poly.pdbx_seq_one_letter_code
_entity_poly.pdbx_strand_id
1 'polypeptide(L)'
;MADAININDFVHAATGARVRRVTLSDGSHWFPSADLCRELGYANPSDALRRHVPEPMRCVAATLVPREGWLLIAGQGIKKSSVMVSLQGLLRLVNGCVKPQCEPFKNWVTEVLLAIQQEGAYRLGHGETAVVLPQPVMDVIVRLEERNLQLDAEFAATQREQQRLLRELVTGVNRIADAMERPAVPTVPAQRAARTAEEVLAKWRGRLTVTEDVWSVAAHIVPIALAQGMVRRSVESMALATGLTQERVRDCLRFLQKRACIRQVGTEPDGTPAYRLAAG
;
A
#
# COMPACT_ATOMS: atom_id res chain seq x y z
N MET A 1 9.22 -10.86 -4.90
CA MET A 1 10.34 -10.37 -5.72
C MET A 1 11.50 -11.31 -5.47
N ALA A 2 11.87 -12.13 -6.45
CA ALA A 2 13.00 -13.04 -6.29
C ALA A 2 14.29 -12.21 -6.41
N ASP A 3 15.06 -12.13 -5.32
CA ASP A 3 16.40 -11.55 -5.32
C ASP A 3 17.26 -12.32 -6.32
N ALA A 4 17.60 -11.67 -7.44
CA ALA A 4 18.27 -12.32 -8.56
C ALA A 4 19.74 -12.56 -8.21
N ILE A 5 20.07 -13.80 -7.82
CA ILE A 5 21.45 -14.25 -7.68
C ILE A 5 21.96 -14.64 -9.06
N ASN A 6 23.03 -13.98 -9.50
CA ASN A 6 23.66 -14.25 -10.80
C ASN A 6 25.03 -14.93 -10.59
N ILE A 7 25.24 -16.06 -11.25
CA ILE A 7 26.50 -16.82 -11.20
C ILE A 7 27.19 -16.74 -12.55
N ASN A 8 28.39 -16.17 -12.59
CA ASN A 8 29.20 -16.07 -13.79
C ASN A 8 30.65 -16.40 -13.46
N ASP A 9 31.43 -16.78 -14.46
CA ASP A 9 32.88 -16.86 -14.31
C ASP A 9 33.51 -15.48 -14.46
N PHE A 10 34.36 -15.12 -13.51
CA PHE A 10 35.31 -14.04 -13.66
C PHE A 10 36.51 -14.55 -14.45
N VAL A 11 36.73 -14.01 -15.65
CA VAL A 11 37.90 -14.31 -16.48
C VAL A 11 38.95 -13.26 -16.23
N HIS A 12 40.10 -13.66 -15.71
CA HIS A 12 41.25 -12.77 -15.62
C HIS A 12 41.88 -12.62 -17.02
N ALA A 13 41.63 -11.50 -17.69
CA ALA A 13 41.99 -11.31 -19.09
C ALA A 13 43.48 -11.54 -19.39
N ALA A 14 44.38 -11.24 -18.45
CA ALA A 14 45.82 -11.42 -18.63
C ALA A 14 46.31 -12.88 -18.42
N THR A 15 45.54 -13.75 -17.76
CA THR A 15 45.94 -15.16 -17.52
C THR A 15 44.96 -16.18 -18.10
N GLY A 16 43.79 -15.76 -18.56
CA GLY A 16 42.70 -16.65 -18.99
C GLY A 16 42.07 -17.47 -17.86
N ALA A 17 42.49 -17.26 -16.61
CA ALA A 17 42.00 -18.00 -15.46
C ALA A 17 40.51 -17.70 -15.21
N ARG A 18 39.69 -18.75 -15.06
CA ARG A 18 38.26 -18.66 -14.78
C ARG A 18 37.99 -18.95 -13.31
N VAL A 19 37.54 -17.93 -12.58
CA VAL A 19 37.14 -18.04 -11.18
C VAL A 19 35.63 -17.91 -11.09
N ARG A 20 34.96 -18.87 -10.45
CA ARG A 20 33.50 -18.80 -10.23
C ARG A 20 33.15 -17.59 -9.36
N ARG A 21 32.11 -16.84 -9.72
CA ARG A 21 31.63 -15.67 -8.97
C ARG A 21 30.12 -15.76 -8.76
N VAL A 22 29.71 -15.57 -7.51
CA VAL A 22 28.31 -15.39 -7.10
C VAL A 22 28.08 -13.89 -6.91
N THR A 23 27.06 -13.35 -7.58
CA THR A 23 26.62 -11.97 -7.45
C THR A 23 25.26 -11.97 -6.76
N LEU A 24 25.18 -11.28 -5.63
CA LEU A 24 23.94 -11.11 -4.87
C LEU A 24 23.12 -9.94 -5.42
N SER A 25 21.87 -9.81 -4.96
CA SER A 25 20.95 -8.75 -5.43
C SER A 25 21.38 -7.34 -5.03
N ASP A 26 22.17 -7.19 -3.97
CA ASP A 26 22.80 -5.94 -3.55
C ASP A 26 24.00 -5.54 -4.43
N GLY A 27 24.36 -6.35 -5.42
CA GLY A 27 25.53 -6.16 -6.29
C GLY A 27 26.84 -6.69 -5.70
N SER A 28 26.84 -7.23 -4.48
CA SER A 28 28.03 -7.78 -3.85
C SER A 28 28.52 -9.04 -4.56
N HIS A 29 29.83 -9.11 -4.79
CA HIS A 29 30.49 -10.25 -5.42
C HIS A 29 31.21 -11.13 -4.41
N TRP A 30 30.98 -12.44 -4.53
CA TRP A 30 31.54 -13.49 -3.69
C TRP A 30 32.18 -14.59 -4.53
N PHE A 31 33.34 -15.06 -4.08
CA PHE A 31 34.19 -15.99 -4.81
C PHE A 31 34.55 -17.21 -3.94
N PRO A 32 34.50 -18.45 -4.46
CA PRO A 32 34.97 -19.61 -3.71
C PRO A 32 36.47 -19.49 -3.40
N SER A 33 36.82 -19.53 -2.11
CA SER A 33 38.22 -19.46 -1.66
C SER A 33 39.12 -20.52 -2.28
N ALA A 34 38.58 -21.73 -2.52
CA ALA A 34 39.30 -22.83 -3.12
C ALA A 34 39.77 -22.53 -4.55
N ASP A 35 38.99 -21.79 -5.33
CA ASP A 35 39.34 -21.41 -6.70
C ASP A 35 40.40 -20.32 -6.66
N LEU A 36 40.19 -19.29 -5.84
CA LEU A 36 41.14 -18.20 -5.65
C LEU A 36 42.50 -18.72 -5.22
N CYS A 37 42.53 -19.59 -4.21
CA CYS A 37 43.79 -20.12 -3.69
C CYS A 37 44.49 -21.02 -4.70
N ARG A 38 43.75 -21.77 -5.51
CA ARG A 38 44.32 -22.58 -6.60
C ARG A 38 45.00 -21.71 -7.65
N GLU A 39 44.31 -20.68 -8.13
CA GLU A 39 44.85 -19.77 -9.15
C GLU A 39 46.04 -18.95 -8.60
N LEU A 40 45.92 -18.43 -7.38
CA LEU A 40 47.00 -17.69 -6.71
C LEU A 40 48.13 -18.61 -6.22
N GLY A 41 47.97 -19.94 -6.31
CA GLY A 41 48.97 -20.95 -5.93
C GLY A 41 49.27 -21.02 -4.43
N TYR A 42 48.30 -20.70 -3.58
CA TYR A 42 48.39 -20.97 -2.15
C TYR A 42 48.21 -22.45 -1.89
N ALA A 43 49.20 -23.09 -1.25
CA ALA A 43 49.15 -24.51 -0.92
C ALA A 43 48.02 -24.88 0.04
N ASN A 44 47.70 -23.98 1.00
CA ASN A 44 46.63 -24.18 1.96
C ASN A 44 45.68 -22.97 1.98
N PRO A 45 44.44 -23.13 1.47
CA PRO A 45 43.46 -22.06 1.47
C PRO A 45 43.14 -21.50 2.86
N SER A 46 42.98 -22.36 3.86
CA SER A 46 42.63 -21.94 5.22
C SER A 46 43.72 -21.07 5.86
N ASP A 47 44.97 -21.41 5.59
CA ASP A 47 46.13 -20.65 6.05
C ASP A 47 46.26 -19.30 5.33
N ALA A 48 46.09 -19.29 4.00
CA ALA A 48 46.07 -18.06 3.20
C ALA A 48 44.96 -17.10 3.65
N LEU A 49 43.74 -17.62 3.87
CA LEU A 49 42.63 -16.83 4.39
C LEU A 49 42.92 -16.29 5.79
N ARG A 50 43.51 -17.09 6.70
CA ARG A 50 43.85 -16.64 8.04
C ARG A 50 44.87 -15.50 8.03
N ARG A 51 45.86 -15.55 7.13
CA ARG A 51 46.92 -14.52 7.05
C ARG A 51 46.45 -13.25 6.35
N HIS A 52 45.64 -13.37 5.30
CA HIS A 52 45.37 -12.25 4.40
C HIS A 52 43.94 -11.70 4.47
N VAL A 53 42.96 -12.50 4.89
CA VAL A 53 41.53 -12.17 4.82
C VAL A 53 40.87 -12.15 6.20
N PRO A 54 40.47 -10.98 6.71
CA PRO A 54 39.70 -10.84 7.94
C PRO A 54 38.37 -11.60 7.92
N GLU A 55 37.88 -11.96 9.11
CA GLU A 55 36.59 -12.66 9.31
C GLU A 55 35.42 -11.98 8.57
N PRO A 56 35.23 -10.65 8.61
CA PRO A 56 34.08 -10.01 7.95
C PRO A 56 34.08 -10.13 6.42
N MET A 57 35.23 -10.43 5.82
CA MET A 57 35.39 -10.52 4.36
C MET A 57 35.23 -11.95 3.84
N ARG A 58 34.91 -12.89 4.74
CA ARG A 58 34.72 -14.31 4.43
C ARG A 58 33.47 -14.84 5.11
N CYS A 59 32.85 -15.84 4.51
CA CYS A 59 31.69 -16.51 5.09
C CYS A 59 31.52 -17.89 4.48
N VAL A 60 30.58 -18.66 5.00
CA VAL A 60 30.24 -19.97 4.44
C VAL A 60 29.19 -19.76 3.36
N ALA A 61 29.26 -20.48 2.23
CA ALA A 61 28.28 -20.35 1.17
C ALA A 61 26.84 -20.44 1.73
N ALA A 62 26.61 -21.39 2.65
CA ALA A 62 25.35 -21.61 3.36
C ALA A 62 24.67 -20.32 3.89
N THR A 63 25.46 -19.32 4.30
CA THR A 63 24.96 -18.07 4.88
C THR A 63 24.69 -16.99 3.84
N LEU A 64 25.25 -17.10 2.64
CA LEU A 64 25.10 -16.10 1.58
C LEU A 64 23.82 -16.27 0.77
N VAL A 65 23.38 -17.52 0.61
CA VAL A 65 22.40 -17.87 -0.42
C VAL A 65 21.15 -18.44 0.23
N PRO A 66 19.96 -17.84 -0.03
CA PRO A 66 18.68 -18.33 0.47
C PRO A 66 18.43 -19.78 0.04
N ARG A 67 17.49 -20.44 0.72
CA ARG A 67 17.22 -21.88 0.49
C ARG A 67 16.93 -22.20 -0.98
N GLU A 68 16.28 -21.27 -1.65
CA GLU A 68 15.79 -21.29 -3.02
C GLU A 68 16.93 -21.24 -4.06
N GLY A 69 17.99 -20.49 -3.75
CA GLY A 69 19.16 -20.33 -4.62
C GLY A 69 20.18 -21.47 -4.54
N TRP A 70 19.98 -22.44 -3.63
CA TRP A 70 20.95 -23.54 -3.44
C TRP A 70 21.12 -24.43 -4.64
N LEU A 71 20.04 -24.73 -5.37
CA LEU A 71 20.09 -25.60 -6.52
C LEU A 71 20.98 -25.00 -7.63
N LEU A 72 20.94 -23.67 -7.79
CA LEU A 72 21.75 -22.94 -8.77
C LEU A 72 23.25 -23.05 -8.47
N ILE A 73 23.64 -22.84 -7.21
CA ILE A 73 25.04 -22.82 -6.79
C ILE A 73 25.62 -24.24 -6.64
N ALA A 74 24.81 -25.20 -6.20
CA ALA A 74 25.21 -26.60 -6.16
C ALA A 74 25.49 -27.16 -7.57
N GLY A 75 24.71 -26.75 -8.57
CA GLY A 75 24.94 -27.09 -9.98
C GLY A 75 26.30 -26.60 -10.53
N GLN A 76 26.91 -25.60 -9.88
CA GLN A 76 28.22 -25.06 -10.22
C GLN A 76 29.35 -25.64 -9.36
N GLY A 77 29.08 -26.71 -8.59
CA GLY A 77 30.08 -27.42 -7.78
C GLY A 77 30.55 -26.64 -6.54
N ILE A 78 29.79 -25.64 -6.08
CA ILE A 78 30.04 -24.94 -4.82
C ILE A 78 29.23 -25.65 -3.72
N LYS A 79 29.92 -26.12 -2.69
CA LYS A 79 29.30 -26.85 -1.57
C LYS A 79 28.77 -25.86 -0.55
N LYS A 80 27.75 -26.27 0.22
CA LYS A 80 27.24 -25.45 1.35
C LYS A 80 28.33 -25.06 2.34
N SER A 81 29.30 -25.95 2.58
CA SER A 81 30.45 -25.72 3.46
C SER A 81 31.63 -24.98 2.80
N SER A 82 31.52 -24.60 1.52
CA SER A 82 32.58 -23.86 0.84
C SER A 82 32.73 -22.47 1.47
N VAL A 83 33.96 -22.11 1.82
CA VAL A 83 34.28 -20.76 2.27
C VAL A 83 34.31 -19.83 1.06
N MET A 84 33.54 -18.76 1.15
CA MET A 84 33.39 -17.70 0.15
C MET A 84 34.13 -16.46 0.64
N VAL A 85 34.67 -15.71 -0.31
CA VAL A 85 35.46 -14.50 -0.07
C VAL A 85 34.84 -13.35 -0.84
N SER A 86 34.65 -12.22 -0.17
CA SER A 86 34.18 -10.99 -0.81
C SER A 86 35.21 -10.43 -1.80
N LEU A 87 34.79 -9.49 -2.65
CA LEU A 87 35.72 -8.77 -3.53
C LEU A 87 36.87 -8.10 -2.76
N GLN A 88 36.60 -7.48 -1.61
CA GLN A 88 37.66 -6.88 -0.78
C GLN A 88 38.64 -7.94 -0.26
N GLY A 89 38.14 -9.09 0.17
CA GLY A 89 38.98 -10.21 0.60
C GLY A 89 39.85 -10.76 -0.54
N LEU A 90 39.32 -10.81 -1.77
CA LEU A 90 40.09 -11.17 -2.97
C LEU A 90 41.25 -10.19 -3.19
N LEU A 91 40.98 -8.88 -3.19
CA LEU A 91 42.03 -7.86 -3.37
C LEU A 91 43.15 -8.03 -2.33
N ARG A 92 42.80 -8.33 -1.07
CA ARG A 92 43.78 -8.60 -0.01
C ARG A 92 44.59 -9.88 -0.27
N LEU A 93 43.97 -10.95 -0.77
CA LEU A 93 44.68 -12.17 -1.16
C LEU A 93 45.67 -11.90 -2.29
N VAL A 94 45.26 -11.17 -3.33
CA VAL A 94 46.16 -10.84 -4.46
C VAL A 94 47.34 -10.00 -3.98
N ASN A 95 47.09 -9.00 -3.12
CA ASN A 95 48.15 -8.16 -2.56
C ASN A 95 49.15 -8.97 -1.70
N GLY A 96 48.66 -9.95 -0.94
CA GLY A 96 49.50 -10.85 -0.15
C GLY A 96 50.19 -11.96 -0.95
N CYS A 97 49.85 -12.15 -2.22
CA CYS A 97 50.40 -13.22 -3.06
C CYS A 97 51.80 -12.86 -3.54
N VAL A 98 52.76 -13.79 -3.42
CA VAL A 98 54.16 -13.57 -3.83
C VAL A 98 54.45 -13.97 -5.27
N LYS A 99 53.43 -14.40 -6.02
CA LYS A 99 53.59 -14.78 -7.43
C LYS A 99 53.91 -13.56 -8.30
N PRO A 100 54.90 -13.63 -9.21
CA PRO A 100 55.23 -12.51 -10.09
C PRO A 100 54.08 -12.13 -11.03
N GLN A 101 53.16 -13.06 -11.33
CA GLN A 101 51.97 -12.77 -12.14
C GLN A 101 51.00 -11.79 -11.46
N CYS A 102 51.08 -11.62 -10.13
CA CYS A 102 50.26 -10.64 -9.40
C CYS A 102 50.86 -9.23 -9.42
N GLU A 103 52.14 -9.09 -9.77
CA GLU A 103 52.85 -7.81 -9.73
C GLU A 103 52.25 -6.74 -10.64
N PRO A 104 51.87 -7.04 -11.90
CA PRO A 104 51.21 -6.07 -12.77
C PRO A 104 49.93 -5.51 -12.16
N PHE A 105 49.14 -6.36 -11.50
CA PHE A 105 47.91 -5.95 -10.83
C PHE A 105 48.20 -5.05 -9.63
N LYS A 106 49.19 -5.39 -8.81
CA LYS A 106 49.58 -4.57 -7.64
C LYS A 106 50.11 -3.21 -8.05
N ASN A 107 50.92 -3.16 -9.10
CA ASN A 107 51.40 -1.91 -9.68
C ASN A 107 50.23 -1.08 -10.21
N TRP A 108 49.31 -1.70 -10.94
CA TRP A 108 48.09 -1.03 -11.40
C TRP A 108 47.25 -0.46 -10.26
N VAL A 109 47.01 -1.23 -9.18
CA VAL A 109 46.31 -0.70 -7.99
C VAL A 109 47.05 0.47 -7.37
N THR A 110 48.39 0.43 -7.36
CA THR A 110 49.22 1.52 -6.85
C THR A 110 49.10 2.76 -7.73
N GLU A 111 49.13 2.63 -9.05
CA GLU A 111 48.88 3.70 -10.01
C GLU A 111 47.49 4.32 -9.84
N VAL A 112 46.46 3.49 -9.65
CA VAL A 112 45.08 3.96 -9.38
C VAL A 112 45.04 4.82 -8.12
N LEU A 113 45.66 4.35 -7.03
CA LEU A 113 45.67 5.08 -5.76
C LEU A 113 46.45 6.40 -5.88
N LEU A 114 47.59 6.39 -6.56
CA LEU A 114 48.39 7.59 -6.83
C LEU A 114 47.60 8.60 -7.67
N ALA A 115 46.96 8.16 -8.75
CA ALA A 115 46.14 9.03 -9.61
C ALA A 115 44.95 9.63 -8.84
N ILE A 116 44.24 8.84 -8.03
CA ILE A 116 43.15 9.35 -7.19
C ILE A 116 43.68 10.39 -6.19
N GLN A 117 44.85 10.14 -5.58
CA GLN A 117 45.44 11.04 -4.60
C GLN A 117 45.94 12.35 -5.24
N GLN A 118 46.47 12.30 -6.46
CA GLN A 118 47.06 13.45 -7.15
C GLN A 118 46.03 14.25 -7.96
N GLU A 119 45.17 13.57 -8.71
CA GLU A 119 44.22 14.17 -9.67
C GLU A 119 42.77 14.17 -9.15
N GLY A 120 42.50 13.51 -8.02
CA GLY A 120 41.13 13.32 -7.51
C GLY A 120 40.31 12.29 -8.30
N ALA A 121 40.88 11.69 -9.35
CA ALA A 121 40.22 10.71 -10.19
C ALA A 121 41.23 9.76 -10.83
N TYR A 122 40.84 8.51 -11.05
CA TYR A 122 41.54 7.59 -11.95
C TYR A 122 40.73 7.42 -13.22
N ARG A 123 41.33 7.75 -14.37
CA ARG A 123 40.71 7.53 -15.67
C ARG A 123 41.36 6.31 -16.30
N LEU A 124 40.55 5.30 -16.59
CA LEU A 124 40.97 4.23 -17.49
C LEU A 124 41.18 4.87 -18.87
N GLY A 125 42.44 5.02 -19.27
CA GLY A 125 42.77 5.35 -20.66
C GLY A 125 42.05 4.35 -21.55
N HIS A 126 41.25 4.84 -22.50
CA HIS A 126 40.56 3.98 -23.45
C HIS A 126 41.67 3.31 -24.27
N GLY A 127 42.06 2.09 -23.91
CA GLY A 127 43.09 1.36 -24.64
C GLY A 127 42.58 1.10 -26.04
N GLU A 128 43.04 1.88 -27.01
CA GLU A 128 42.97 1.76 -28.49
C GLU A 128 41.65 1.25 -29.13
N THR A 129 40.58 1.14 -28.36
CA THR A 129 39.25 0.76 -28.81
C THR A 129 38.24 1.69 -28.15
N ALA A 130 38.52 2.99 -28.23
CA ALA A 130 37.41 3.90 -28.49
C ALA A 130 36.79 3.40 -29.80
N VAL A 131 35.69 2.67 -29.71
CA VAL A 131 34.89 2.33 -30.89
C VAL A 131 34.40 3.67 -31.43
N VAL A 132 35.17 4.24 -32.35
CA VAL A 132 34.68 5.29 -33.23
C VAL A 132 33.63 4.61 -34.09
N LEU A 133 32.37 4.71 -33.66
CA LEU A 133 31.25 4.24 -34.46
C LEU A 133 31.33 4.98 -35.80
N PRO A 134 31.33 4.26 -36.95
CA PRO A 134 31.28 4.91 -38.24
C PRO A 134 30.10 5.89 -38.28
N GLN A 135 30.28 7.09 -38.84
CA GLN A 135 29.23 8.11 -38.99
C GLN A 135 27.86 7.55 -39.45
N PRO A 136 27.77 6.64 -40.46
CA PRO A 136 26.47 6.08 -40.84
C PRO A 136 25.77 5.28 -39.73
N VAL A 137 26.51 4.70 -38.78
CA VAL A 137 25.93 4.01 -37.61
C VAL A 137 25.43 5.04 -36.59
N MET A 138 26.17 6.12 -36.37
CA MET A 138 25.74 7.23 -35.51
C MET A 138 24.46 7.88 -36.03
N ASP A 139 24.36 8.13 -37.33
CA ASP A 139 23.16 8.69 -37.96
C ASP A 139 21.94 7.78 -37.77
N VAL A 140 22.13 6.46 -37.86
CA VAL A 140 21.07 5.49 -37.60
C VAL A 140 20.65 5.51 -36.14
N ILE A 141 21.59 5.59 -35.20
CA ILE A 141 21.29 5.68 -33.76
C ILE A 141 20.50 6.95 -33.48
N VAL A 142 20.96 8.12 -33.93
CA VAL A 142 20.26 9.39 -33.73
C VAL A 142 18.84 9.33 -34.30
N ARG A 143 18.67 8.79 -35.51
CA ARG A 143 17.34 8.64 -36.13
C ARG A 143 16.43 7.68 -35.35
N LEU A 144 16.98 6.62 -34.76
CA LEU A 144 16.21 5.69 -33.93
C LEU A 144 15.79 6.34 -32.61
N GLU A 145 16.67 7.11 -31.97
CA GLU A 145 16.36 7.86 -30.76
C GLU A 145 15.29 8.93 -31.00
N GLU A 146 15.39 9.69 -32.10
CA GLU A 146 14.36 10.65 -32.49
C GLU A 146 13.00 9.98 -32.69
N ARG A 147 12.98 8.80 -33.33
CA ARG A 147 11.75 8.03 -33.53
C ARG A 147 11.20 7.48 -32.21
N ASN A 148 12.05 7.00 -31.31
CA ASN A 148 11.64 6.53 -30.00
C ASN A 148 11.01 7.66 -29.18
N LEU A 149 11.63 8.84 -29.18
CA LEU A 149 11.10 10.01 -28.48
C LEU A 149 9.72 10.43 -29.02
N GLN A 150 9.51 10.34 -30.34
CA GLN A 150 8.20 10.58 -30.96
C GLN A 150 7.16 9.57 -30.49
N LEU A 151 7.50 8.27 -30.49
CA LEU A 151 6.60 7.23 -30.00
C LEU A 151 6.23 7.43 -28.53
N ASP A 152 7.21 7.76 -27.68
CA ASP A 152 6.97 8.04 -26.27
C ASP A 152 6.03 9.25 -26.07
N ALA A 153 6.20 10.30 -26.89
CA ALA A 153 5.31 11.46 -26.88
C ALA A 153 3.87 11.10 -27.29
N GLU A 154 3.70 10.26 -28.31
CA GLU A 154 2.39 9.77 -28.77
C GLU A 154 1.71 8.88 -27.72
N PHE A 155 2.46 7.97 -27.08
CA PHE A 155 1.95 7.16 -25.98
C PHE A 155 1.50 8.03 -24.81
N ALA A 156 2.33 9.01 -24.41
CA ALA A 156 1.98 9.94 -23.33
C ALA A 156 0.73 10.77 -23.67
N ALA A 157 0.58 11.21 -24.92
CA ALA A 157 -0.61 11.94 -25.37
C ALA A 157 -1.87 11.07 -25.31
N THR A 158 -1.79 9.85 -25.83
CA THR A 158 -2.89 8.87 -25.81
C THR A 158 -3.31 8.54 -24.38
N GLN A 159 -2.34 8.34 -23.49
CA GLN A 159 -2.60 8.04 -22.07
C GLN A 159 -3.26 9.21 -21.34
N ARG A 160 -2.85 10.45 -21.63
CA ARG A 160 -3.51 11.66 -21.10
C ARG A 160 -4.96 11.75 -21.57
N GLU A 161 -5.23 11.45 -22.83
CA GLU A 161 -6.60 11.48 -23.37
C GLU A 161 -7.47 10.39 -22.73
N GLN A 162 -6.95 9.16 -22.58
CA GLN A 162 -7.66 8.11 -21.85
C GLN A 162 -7.97 8.51 -20.40
N GLN A 163 -7.01 9.11 -19.69
CA GLN A 163 -7.23 9.61 -18.33
C GLN A 163 -8.30 10.72 -18.28
N ARG A 164 -8.30 11.61 -19.28
CA ARG A 164 -9.33 12.65 -19.41
C ARG A 164 -10.71 12.04 -19.60
N LEU A 165 -10.86 11.11 -20.55
CA LEU A 165 -12.12 10.42 -20.82
C LEU A 165 -12.64 9.68 -19.57
N LEU A 166 -11.76 8.98 -18.85
CA LEU A 166 -12.14 8.32 -17.59
C LEU A 166 -12.63 9.32 -16.54
N ARG A 167 -11.97 10.49 -16.40
CA ARG A 167 -12.44 11.56 -15.51
C ARG A 167 -13.80 12.10 -15.95
N GLU A 168 -13.99 12.33 -17.24
CA GLU A 168 -15.27 12.80 -17.78
C GLU A 168 -16.39 11.78 -17.50
N LEU A 169 -16.14 10.49 -17.73
CA LEU A 169 -17.06 9.40 -17.37
C LEU A 169 -17.41 9.41 -15.88
N VAL A 170 -16.41 9.47 -14.99
CA VAL A 170 -16.63 9.55 -13.53
C VAL A 170 -17.47 10.78 -13.18
N THR A 171 -17.17 11.95 -13.74
CA THR A 171 -17.98 13.15 -13.49
C THR A 171 -19.41 13.02 -14.04
N GLY A 172 -19.61 12.34 -15.16
CA GLY A 172 -20.92 12.05 -15.72
C GLY A 172 -21.74 11.12 -14.82
N VAL A 173 -21.12 10.03 -14.33
CA VAL A 173 -21.73 9.09 -13.38
C VAL A 173 -22.11 9.81 -12.08
N ASN A 174 -21.23 10.64 -11.52
CA ASN A 174 -21.55 11.42 -10.32
C ASN A 174 -22.71 12.39 -10.55
N ARG A 175 -22.79 13.05 -11.71
CA ARG A 175 -23.95 13.91 -12.04
C ARG A 175 -25.26 13.13 -12.17
N ILE A 176 -25.21 11.92 -12.73
CA ILE A 176 -26.39 11.05 -12.81
C ILE A 176 -26.81 10.61 -11.40
N ALA A 177 -25.86 10.23 -10.55
CA ALA A 177 -26.12 9.90 -9.15
C ALA A 177 -26.75 11.09 -8.40
N ASP A 178 -26.18 12.30 -8.52
CA ASP A 178 -26.74 13.53 -7.93
C ASP A 178 -28.15 13.86 -8.45
N ALA A 179 -28.43 13.58 -9.73
CA ALA A 179 -29.74 13.80 -10.32
C ALA A 179 -30.77 12.75 -9.87
N MET A 180 -30.33 11.51 -9.62
CA MET A 180 -31.16 10.44 -9.05
C MET A 180 -31.43 10.65 -7.55
N GLU A 181 -30.50 11.27 -6.82
CA GLU A 181 -30.65 11.63 -5.41
C GLU A 181 -31.51 12.88 -5.18
N ARG A 182 -31.83 13.66 -6.22
CA ARG A 182 -32.78 14.78 -6.12
C ARG A 182 -34.23 14.29 -6.26
N PRO A 183 -35.09 14.43 -5.25
CA PRO A 183 -36.52 14.22 -5.44
C PRO A 183 -37.10 15.38 -6.28
N ALA A 184 -37.87 15.04 -7.30
CA ALA A 184 -38.52 16.00 -8.18
C ALA A 184 -39.68 16.73 -7.48
N VAL A 185 -39.44 17.92 -6.90
CA VAL A 185 -40.42 19.04 -6.79
C VAL A 185 -39.65 20.37 -6.58
N PRO A 186 -39.98 21.48 -7.27
CA PRO A 186 -39.48 22.79 -6.90
C PRO A 186 -40.31 23.37 -5.73
N THR A 187 -39.72 23.53 -4.56
CA THR A 187 -40.37 24.24 -3.44
C THR A 187 -39.76 25.62 -3.23
N VAL A 188 -40.60 26.62 -3.51
CA VAL A 188 -40.52 28.00 -2.99
C VAL A 188 -40.11 28.00 -1.51
N PRO A 189 -39.25 28.93 -1.03
CA PRO A 189 -38.83 28.93 0.36
C PRO A 189 -40.01 29.35 1.25
N ALA A 190 -40.66 28.37 1.90
CA ALA A 190 -41.67 28.60 2.91
C ALA A 190 -41.10 28.25 4.29
N GLN A 191 -40.44 29.22 4.92
CA GLN A 191 -40.33 29.28 6.37
C GLN A 191 -41.74 29.27 6.96
N ARG A 192 -42.15 28.17 7.59
CA ARG A 192 -43.25 28.14 8.58
C ARG A 192 -43.12 26.90 9.49
N ALA A 193 -42.54 27.14 10.66
CA ALA A 193 -42.66 26.45 11.95
C ALA A 193 -43.25 25.01 11.92
N ALA A 194 -42.38 24.00 11.83
CA ALA A 194 -42.70 22.64 12.24
C ALA A 194 -42.17 22.43 13.67
N ARG A 195 -43.07 22.37 14.67
CA ARG A 195 -42.72 21.91 16.03
C ARG A 195 -42.20 20.48 15.95
N THR A 196 -41.00 20.21 16.44
CA THR A 196 -40.45 18.84 16.48
C THR A 196 -41.11 18.02 17.60
N ALA A 197 -41.16 16.70 17.45
CA ALA A 197 -41.71 15.80 18.47
C ALA A 197 -41.00 15.96 19.83
N GLU A 198 -39.70 16.27 19.79
CA GLU A 198 -38.87 16.55 20.97
C GLU A 198 -39.31 17.82 21.70
N GLU A 199 -39.67 18.89 21.00
CA GLU A 199 -40.17 20.12 21.62
C GLU A 199 -41.51 19.91 22.36
N VAL A 200 -42.41 19.12 21.77
CA VAL A 200 -43.71 18.80 22.39
C VAL A 200 -43.52 17.95 23.64
N LEU A 201 -42.65 16.94 23.58
CA LEU A 201 -42.34 16.08 24.73
C LEU A 201 -41.59 16.83 25.83
N ALA A 202 -40.64 17.70 25.48
CA ALA A 202 -39.92 18.56 26.43
C ALA A 202 -40.88 19.52 27.16
N LYS A 203 -41.84 20.12 26.44
CA LYS A 203 -42.87 20.98 27.02
C LYS A 203 -43.79 20.23 28.00
N TRP A 204 -44.15 18.98 27.69
CA TRP A 204 -44.92 18.14 28.62
C TRP A 204 -44.11 17.76 29.85
N ARG A 205 -42.78 17.54 29.70
CA ARG A 205 -41.90 17.13 30.78
C ARG A 205 -41.69 18.22 31.83
N GLY A 206 -41.73 19.48 31.39
CA GLY A 206 -41.75 20.63 32.29
C GLY A 206 -43.10 20.92 32.96
N ARG A 207 -44.21 20.36 32.45
CA ARG A 207 -45.58 20.64 32.94
C ARG A 207 -46.23 19.50 33.73
N LEU A 208 -45.69 18.28 33.63
CA LEU A 208 -46.32 17.09 34.19
C LEU A 208 -45.31 16.22 34.95
N THR A 209 -45.60 15.93 36.22
CA THR A 209 -44.93 14.87 36.99
C THR A 209 -45.65 13.55 36.71
N VAL A 210 -45.09 12.72 35.83
CA VAL A 210 -45.72 11.47 35.40
C VAL A 210 -44.78 10.29 35.52
N THR A 211 -45.35 9.10 35.74
CA THR A 211 -44.66 7.82 35.75
C THR A 211 -44.08 7.49 34.38
N GLU A 212 -43.02 6.69 34.35
CA GLU A 212 -42.30 6.27 33.15
C GLU A 212 -43.20 5.64 32.08
N ASP A 213 -44.20 4.87 32.50
CA ASP A 213 -45.16 4.23 31.58
C ASP A 213 -45.93 5.22 30.71
N VAL A 214 -46.30 6.38 31.26
CA VAL A 214 -47.03 7.40 30.50
C VAL A 214 -46.10 8.08 29.49
N TRP A 215 -44.80 8.17 29.80
CA TRP A 215 -43.80 8.68 28.85
C TRP A 215 -43.59 7.73 27.69
N SER A 216 -43.54 6.43 27.94
CA SER A 216 -43.42 5.41 26.89
C SER A 216 -44.61 5.49 25.92
N VAL A 217 -45.83 5.67 26.44
CA VAL A 217 -47.02 5.87 25.60
C VAL A 217 -46.97 7.21 24.87
N ALA A 218 -46.58 8.31 25.53
CA ALA A 218 -46.48 9.64 24.92
C ALA A 218 -45.43 9.69 23.78
N ALA A 219 -44.25 9.11 24.00
CA ALA A 219 -43.17 9.04 23.02
C ALA A 219 -43.57 8.22 21.79
N HIS A 220 -44.44 7.23 21.96
CA HIS A 220 -44.97 6.45 20.85
C HIS A 220 -46.03 7.24 20.03
N ILE A 221 -46.95 7.95 20.70
CA ILE A 221 -48.09 8.58 20.01
C ILE A 221 -47.79 9.97 19.42
N VAL A 222 -46.89 10.76 20.02
CA VAL A 222 -46.60 12.14 19.60
C VAL A 222 -46.02 12.21 18.17
N PRO A 223 -45.02 11.40 17.78
CA PRO A 223 -44.49 11.43 16.41
C PRO A 223 -45.54 11.06 15.36
N ILE A 224 -46.38 10.07 15.66
CA ILE A 224 -47.46 9.61 14.79
C ILE A 224 -48.49 10.74 14.62
N ALA A 225 -48.87 11.39 15.71
CA ALA A 225 -49.82 12.50 15.68
C ALA A 225 -49.30 13.71 14.89
N LEU A 226 -47.99 14.00 14.93
CA LEU A 226 -47.38 15.09 14.16
C LEU A 226 -47.25 14.75 12.67
N ALA A 227 -46.90 13.52 12.33
CA ALA A 227 -46.77 13.07 10.95
C ALA A 227 -48.12 12.93 10.24
N GLN A 228 -49.15 12.46 10.95
CA GLN A 228 -50.44 12.08 10.36
C GLN A 228 -51.61 12.97 10.81
N GLY A 229 -51.38 13.92 11.72
CA GLY A 229 -52.40 14.81 12.29
C GLY A 229 -53.35 14.15 13.31
N MET A 230 -53.41 12.81 13.35
CA MET A 230 -54.18 12.00 14.29
C MET A 230 -53.49 10.66 14.55
N VAL A 231 -53.76 10.05 15.71
CA VAL A 231 -53.29 8.73 16.10
C VAL A 231 -54.48 7.78 16.02
N ARG A 232 -54.45 6.85 15.08
CA ARG A 232 -55.45 5.79 14.86
C ARG A 232 -54.79 4.44 15.11
N ARG A 233 -54.62 4.06 16.38
CA ARG A 233 -54.03 2.78 16.75
C ARG A 233 -54.84 2.11 17.85
N SER A 234 -55.01 0.80 17.73
CA SER A 234 -55.65 -0.01 18.76
C SER A 234 -54.82 -0.02 20.03
N VAL A 235 -55.48 -0.19 21.17
CA VAL A 235 -54.81 -0.30 22.49
C VAL A 235 -53.84 -1.49 22.51
N GLU A 236 -54.18 -2.57 21.82
CA GLU A 236 -53.34 -3.76 21.69
C GLU A 236 -52.03 -3.48 20.92
N SER A 237 -52.10 -2.75 19.81
CA SER A 237 -50.91 -2.36 19.05
C SER A 237 -50.00 -1.43 19.86
N MET A 238 -50.57 -0.52 20.65
CA MET A 238 -49.80 0.37 21.53
C MET A 238 -49.15 -0.39 22.69
N ALA A 239 -49.87 -1.33 23.31
CA ALA A 239 -49.34 -2.22 24.35
C ALA A 239 -48.13 -3.01 23.87
N LEU A 240 -48.20 -3.56 22.66
CA LEU A 240 -47.11 -4.32 22.06
C LEU A 240 -45.90 -3.44 21.71
N ALA A 241 -46.13 -2.20 21.26
CA ALA A 241 -45.06 -1.25 20.94
C ALA A 241 -44.37 -0.66 22.17
N THR A 242 -45.08 -0.50 23.29
CA THR A 242 -44.51 0.08 24.53
C THR A 242 -44.12 -0.97 25.57
N GLY A 243 -44.42 -2.25 25.35
CA GLY A 243 -44.17 -3.34 26.31
C GLY A 243 -45.03 -3.29 27.57
N LEU A 244 -46.16 -2.56 27.54
CA LEU A 244 -47.06 -2.37 28.68
C LEU A 244 -48.32 -3.23 28.54
N THR A 245 -48.99 -3.55 29.64
CA THR A 245 -50.29 -4.24 29.59
C THR A 245 -51.38 -3.32 29.03
N GLN A 246 -52.40 -3.89 28.36
CA GLN A 246 -53.48 -3.10 27.74
C GLN A 246 -54.22 -2.21 28.73
N GLU A 247 -54.41 -2.66 29.97
CA GLU A 247 -55.02 -1.87 31.05
C GLU A 247 -54.17 -0.64 31.39
N ARG A 248 -52.85 -0.82 31.49
CA ARG A 248 -51.91 0.26 31.81
C ARG A 248 -51.82 1.28 30.69
N VAL A 249 -51.87 0.85 29.43
CA VAL A 249 -51.97 1.76 28.27
C VAL A 249 -53.27 2.55 28.31
N ARG A 250 -54.42 1.93 28.64
CA ARG A 250 -55.70 2.63 28.79
C ARG A 250 -55.66 3.67 29.91
N ASP A 251 -55.02 3.35 31.04
CA ASP A 251 -54.83 4.29 32.14
C ASP A 251 -53.91 5.46 31.76
N CYS A 252 -52.82 5.19 31.02
CA CYS A 252 -51.92 6.22 30.50
C CYS A 252 -52.64 7.16 29.51
N LEU A 253 -53.44 6.63 28.59
CA LEU A 253 -54.22 7.43 27.65
C LEU A 253 -55.30 8.25 28.37
N ARG A 254 -55.97 7.68 29.39
CA ARG A 254 -56.91 8.42 30.25
C ARG A 254 -56.21 9.55 30.99
N PHE A 255 -54.99 9.32 31.47
CA PHE A 255 -54.18 10.34 32.15
C PHE A 255 -53.79 11.49 31.20
N LEU A 256 -53.30 11.17 30.01
CA LEU A 256 -52.94 12.17 28.99
C LEU A 256 -54.16 12.98 28.50
N GLN A 257 -55.35 12.37 28.44
CA GLN A 257 -56.59 13.08 28.15
C GLN A 257 -57.01 14.02 29.29
N LYS A 258 -56.96 13.57 30.54
CA LYS A 258 -57.29 14.40 31.72
C LYS A 258 -56.38 15.63 31.84
N ARG A 259 -55.11 15.51 31.43
CA ARG A 259 -54.13 16.61 31.43
C ARG A 259 -54.19 17.48 30.16
N ALA A 260 -55.18 17.24 29.29
CA ALA A 260 -55.38 17.94 28.02
C ALA A 260 -54.14 17.88 27.10
N CYS A 261 -53.40 16.78 27.12
CA CYS A 261 -52.28 16.52 26.20
C CYS A 261 -52.79 15.97 24.86
N ILE A 262 -53.80 15.11 24.93
CA ILE A 262 -54.46 14.52 23.77
C ILE A 262 -55.98 14.64 23.91
N ARG A 263 -56.68 14.77 22.80
CA ARG A 263 -58.15 14.77 22.73
C ARG A 263 -58.62 13.63 21.85
N GLN A 264 -59.56 12.83 22.33
CA GLN A 264 -60.22 11.84 21.48
C GLN A 264 -61.18 12.56 20.52
N VAL A 265 -61.00 12.35 19.22
CA VAL A 265 -61.74 13.03 18.15
C VAL A 265 -62.82 12.13 17.56
N GLY A 266 -62.70 10.81 17.74
CA GLY A 266 -63.72 9.84 17.35
C GLY A 266 -63.29 8.41 17.62
N THR A 267 -64.12 7.46 17.19
CA THR A 267 -63.82 6.03 17.15
C THR A 267 -64.11 5.56 15.74
N GLU A 268 -63.17 4.84 15.14
CA GLU A 268 -63.34 4.25 13.80
C GLU A 268 -64.38 3.11 13.84
N PRO A 269 -64.95 2.70 12.69
CA PRO A 269 -66.02 1.70 12.61
C PRO A 269 -65.64 0.32 13.18
N ASP A 270 -64.34 0.06 13.33
CA ASP A 270 -63.72 -1.14 13.90
C ASP A 270 -63.54 -1.06 15.43
N GLY A 271 -63.95 0.04 16.07
CA GLY A 271 -63.78 0.29 17.51
C GLY A 271 -62.44 0.93 17.89
N THR A 272 -61.58 1.29 16.93
CA THR A 272 -60.27 1.89 17.21
C THR A 272 -60.42 3.38 17.58
N PRO A 273 -59.93 3.82 18.77
CA PRO A 273 -60.04 5.21 19.17
C PRO A 273 -59.04 6.11 18.41
N ALA A 274 -59.51 7.26 17.92
CA ALA A 274 -58.70 8.25 17.22
C ALA A 274 -58.38 9.45 18.12
N TYR A 275 -57.09 9.73 18.34
CA TYR A 275 -56.62 10.83 19.19
C TYR A 275 -55.92 11.93 18.38
N ARG A 276 -56.04 13.18 18.81
CA ARG A 276 -55.28 14.33 18.27
C ARG A 276 -54.54 15.02 19.41
N LEU A 277 -53.33 15.52 19.15
CA LEU A 277 -52.63 16.37 20.11
C LEU A 277 -53.45 17.64 20.38
N ALA A 278 -53.67 17.96 21.64
CA ALA A 278 -54.31 19.22 21.98
C ALA A 278 -53.35 20.37 21.64
N ALA A 279 -53.85 21.36 20.89
CA ALA A 279 -53.08 22.56 20.61
C ALA A 279 -53.00 23.42 21.88
N GLY A 280 -51.98 23.18 22.70
CA GLY A 280 -51.63 23.98 23.88
C GLY A 280 -50.24 24.58 23.79
#